data_AF-A0A839HQ71-F1
#
_entry.id   AF-A0A839HQ71-F1
#
_cell.length_a   1.000
_cell.length_b   1.000
_cell.length_c   1.000
_cell.angle_alpha   90.00
_cell.angle_beta   90.00
_cell.angle_gamma   90.00
#
_symmetry.space_group_name_H-M   'P 1'
#
loop_
_entity.id
_entity.type
_entity.pdbx_description
1 polymer ?
#
loop_
_entity_poly.entity_id
_entity_poly.type
_entity_poly.pdbx_seq_one_letter_code
_entity_poly.pdbx_strand_id
1 'polypeptide(L)'
;MSLSKPANITLRYADWSHDHHFICALRRRVLMTAQDGSTLLDSDMQDAHALHVLAIASMIASTDDVNSTTQPVATARLLTSGQIERMLVLPNWRGQGIGTGLLTALLRAAQERRYPTTWLLAPLSAIDFYSRWGFQLDGTIIDTGNGYYQRMVLMDQTAMLPMDITWRSLGVTAGRMSLPKQSLLGLTIATLATQTRHTLEILTPDFDPALYDTDTVFDAVQQLALTRRGRLPVRILLFDKETLVYRGQRIIELARRLSSDIQIRAVPDELTEQCDRMVLADSVGYCLTRSHNPRLTLVDFNSAAEVRRLRRHFDQLWESSSVHQALRRLYL
;
A
#
# COMPACT_ATOMS: atom_id res chain seq x y z
N MET A 1 3.26 -33.14 11.83
CA MET A 1 4.43 -32.64 11.07
C MET A 1 4.55 -31.16 11.35
N SER A 2 5.72 -30.74 11.82
CA SER A 2 6.03 -29.45 12.43
C SER A 2 5.75 -28.26 11.50
N LEU A 3 4.92 -27.32 11.96
CA LEU A 3 4.74 -26.00 11.34
C LEU A 3 6.00 -25.18 11.60
N SER A 4 6.91 -25.11 10.64
CA SER A 4 8.03 -24.18 10.68
C SER A 4 7.49 -22.74 10.71
N LYS A 5 7.86 -22.02 11.78
CA LYS A 5 7.61 -20.59 12.07
C LYS A 5 7.76 -19.70 10.81
N PRO A 6 6.98 -18.61 10.65
CA PRO A 6 7.09 -17.76 9.46
C PRO A 6 8.51 -17.18 9.34
N ALA A 7 9.12 -17.39 8.18
CA ALA A 7 10.41 -16.79 7.86
C ALA A 7 10.23 -15.29 7.67
N ASN A 8 11.02 -14.48 8.38
CA ASN A 8 11.07 -13.04 8.11
C ASN A 8 11.84 -12.81 6.81
N ILE A 9 11.23 -12.11 5.85
CA ILE A 9 11.85 -11.77 4.57
C ILE A 9 12.24 -10.31 4.61
N THR A 10 13.52 -10.03 4.35
CA THR A 10 14.06 -8.66 4.27
C THR A 10 14.57 -8.38 2.87
N LEU A 11 14.22 -7.23 2.32
CA LEU A 11 14.70 -6.76 1.02
C LEU A 11 15.81 -5.74 1.24
N ARG A 12 16.90 -5.86 0.48
CA ARG A 12 17.98 -4.87 0.47
C ARG A 12 18.59 -4.70 -0.91
N TYR A 13 19.15 -3.52 -1.17
CA TYR A 13 20.04 -3.34 -2.31
C TYR A 13 21.31 -4.17 -2.09
N ALA A 14 21.79 -4.81 -3.15
CA ALA A 14 22.99 -5.63 -3.12
C ALA A 14 24.21 -4.80 -3.55
N ASP A 15 25.34 -5.06 -2.91
CA ASP A 15 26.65 -4.57 -3.36
C ASP A 15 27.27 -5.67 -4.20
N TRP A 16 27.43 -5.41 -5.51
CA TRP A 16 27.95 -6.41 -6.44
C TRP A 16 29.29 -7.03 -5.98
N SER A 17 30.18 -6.22 -5.39
CA SER A 17 31.50 -6.68 -4.96
C SER A 17 31.41 -7.79 -3.92
N HIS A 18 30.42 -7.70 -3.02
CA HIS A 18 30.23 -8.64 -1.90
C HIS A 18 29.17 -9.70 -2.20
N ASP A 19 28.11 -9.34 -2.93
CA ASP A 19 26.89 -10.14 -3.06
C ASP A 19 26.79 -10.92 -4.38
N HIS A 20 27.70 -10.72 -5.35
CA HIS A 20 27.63 -11.38 -6.66
C HIS A 20 27.49 -12.90 -6.54
N HIS A 21 28.22 -13.53 -5.61
CA HIS A 21 28.15 -14.98 -5.39
C HIS A 21 26.74 -15.47 -5.04
N PHE A 22 25.98 -14.73 -4.23
CA PHE A 22 24.58 -15.04 -3.90
C PHE A 22 23.66 -14.87 -5.11
N ILE A 23 23.85 -13.81 -5.90
CA ILE A 23 23.07 -13.52 -7.11
C ILE A 23 23.31 -14.62 -8.15
N CYS A 24 24.57 -14.96 -8.42
CA CYS A 24 24.94 -16.04 -9.33
C CYS A 24 24.37 -17.39 -8.87
N ALA A 25 24.45 -17.71 -7.57
CA ALA A 25 23.90 -18.94 -7.02
C ALA A 25 22.36 -19.03 -7.18
N LEU A 26 21.65 -17.92 -6.99
CA LEU A 26 20.21 -17.83 -7.24
C LEU A 26 19.88 -18.05 -8.72
N ARG A 27 20.62 -17.42 -9.64
CA ARG A 27 20.43 -17.56 -11.09
C ARG A 27 20.63 -19.02 -11.52
N ARG A 28 21.72 -19.67 -11.08
CA ARG A 28 21.99 -21.10 -11.34
C ARG A 28 20.86 -22.02 -10.89
N ARG A 29 20.32 -21.79 -9.68
CA ARG A 29 19.25 -22.62 -9.15
C ARG A 29 17.99 -22.57 -10.02
N VAL A 30 17.68 -21.41 -10.59
CA VAL A 30 16.53 -21.28 -11.50
C VAL A 30 16.85 -21.85 -12.89
N LEU A 31 18.09 -21.72 -13.41
CA LEU A 31 18.49 -22.45 -14.63
C LEU A 31 18.26 -23.95 -14.51
N MET A 32 18.66 -24.54 -13.37
CA MET A 32 18.58 -26.00 -13.18
C MET A 32 17.16 -26.52 -12.98
N THR A 33 16.20 -25.64 -12.62
CA THR A 33 14.78 -26.01 -12.48
C THR A 33 13.93 -25.64 -13.70
N ALA A 34 14.43 -24.81 -14.62
CA ALA A 34 13.80 -24.57 -15.91
C ALA A 34 14.12 -25.75 -16.84
N GLN A 35 13.10 -26.46 -17.34
CA GLN A 35 13.27 -27.53 -18.34
C GLN A 35 13.62 -26.97 -19.73
N ASP A 36 13.61 -25.65 -19.84
CA ASP A 36 13.68 -24.84 -21.02
C ASP A 36 15.05 -24.14 -20.92
N GLY A 37 16.01 -24.61 -21.74
CA GLY A 37 17.46 -24.36 -21.67
C GLY A 37 17.87 -22.90 -21.78
N SER A 38 17.48 -22.10 -20.79
CA SER A 38 17.73 -20.68 -20.71
C SER A 38 19.22 -20.39 -20.57
N THR A 39 19.76 -19.65 -21.53
CA THR A 39 21.08 -19.01 -21.51
C THR A 39 21.11 -17.84 -20.52
N LEU A 40 20.63 -18.07 -19.30
CA LEU A 40 20.97 -17.21 -18.17
C LEU A 40 22.47 -17.43 -17.91
N LEU A 41 23.30 -16.50 -18.35
CA LEU A 41 24.69 -16.46 -17.91
C LEU A 41 24.70 -16.22 -16.40
N ASP A 42 25.57 -16.93 -15.68
CA ASP A 42 25.80 -16.71 -14.25
C ASP A 42 26.08 -15.24 -13.93
N SER A 43 26.81 -14.57 -14.83
CA SER A 43 27.12 -13.15 -14.82
C SER A 43 27.29 -12.62 -16.25
N ASP A 44 26.89 -11.37 -16.51
CA ASP A 44 27.16 -10.66 -17.77
C ASP A 44 27.87 -9.32 -17.54
N MET A 45 28.30 -8.67 -18.63
CA MET A 45 29.07 -7.41 -18.58
C MET A 45 28.28 -6.24 -17.98
N GLN A 46 26.95 -6.35 -17.86
CA GLN A 46 26.12 -5.29 -17.31
C GLN A 46 25.92 -5.43 -15.81
N ASP A 47 26.19 -6.60 -15.23
CA ASP A 47 25.93 -6.86 -13.81
C ASP A 47 26.70 -5.92 -12.87
N ALA A 48 27.93 -5.53 -13.21
CA ALA A 48 28.73 -4.63 -12.38
C ALA A 48 28.17 -3.19 -12.33
N HIS A 49 27.38 -2.79 -13.32
CA HIS A 49 26.80 -1.44 -13.44
C HIS A 49 25.30 -1.40 -13.14
N ALA A 50 24.69 -2.56 -12.90
CA ALA A 50 23.28 -2.68 -12.59
C ALA A 50 23.02 -2.47 -11.10
N LEU A 51 21.85 -1.93 -10.77
CA LEU A 51 21.35 -1.95 -9.41
C LEU A 51 20.67 -3.28 -9.13
N HIS A 52 21.17 -4.03 -8.16
CA HIS A 52 20.60 -5.32 -7.76
C HIS A 52 19.82 -5.18 -6.45
N VAL A 53 18.72 -5.92 -6.33
CA VAL A 53 17.96 -6.07 -5.09
C VAL A 53 17.90 -7.56 -4.75
N LEU A 54 18.19 -7.88 -3.48
CA LEU A 54 18.12 -9.22 -2.94
C LEU A 54 17.01 -9.31 -1.89
N ALA A 55 16.27 -10.42 -1.92
CA ALA A 55 15.41 -10.84 -0.82
C ALA A 55 16.12 -11.93 -0.01
N ILE A 56 16.25 -11.70 1.29
CA ILE A 56 16.89 -12.62 2.23
C ILE A 56 15.84 -13.11 3.21
N ALA A 57 15.68 -14.43 3.28
CA ALA A 57 14.88 -15.08 4.30
C ALA A 57 15.73 -15.41 5.52
N SER A 58 15.25 -15.05 6.71
CA SER A 58 15.81 -15.49 7.98
C SER A 58 15.01 -16.70 8.47
N MET A 59 15.65 -17.86 8.53
CA MET A 59 15.08 -19.05 9.14
C MET A 59 15.49 -19.12 10.60
N ILE A 60 14.51 -19.28 11.50
CA ILE A 60 14.78 -19.67 12.88
C ILE A 60 14.93 -21.19 12.83
N ALA A 61 16.17 -21.67 13.03
CA ALA A 61 16.38 -23.09 13.29
C ALA A 61 15.58 -23.49 14.53
N SER A 62 15.03 -24.71 14.52
CA SER A 62 14.32 -25.31 15.66
C SER A 62 15.06 -25.08 16.98
N THR A 63 14.31 -25.05 18.07
CA THR A 63 14.57 -24.52 19.43
C THR A 63 15.92 -24.80 20.14
N ASP A 64 16.88 -25.49 19.54
CA ASP A 64 18.19 -25.80 20.12
C ASP A 64 19.41 -25.32 19.30
N ASP A 65 19.22 -24.65 18.14
CA ASP A 65 20.34 -24.10 17.34
C ASP A 65 20.36 -22.56 17.37
N VAL A 66 21.43 -21.99 17.93
CA VAL A 66 21.64 -20.53 18.11
C VAL A 66 22.00 -19.82 16.78
N ASN A 67 22.14 -20.55 15.67
CA ASN A 67 22.47 -19.95 14.38
C ASN A 67 21.21 -19.69 13.53
N SER A 68 20.83 -18.42 13.43
CA SER A 68 19.89 -17.95 12.41
C SER A 68 20.55 -18.03 11.03
N THR A 69 20.12 -18.97 10.19
CA THR A 69 20.62 -19.07 8.82
C THR A 69 19.87 -18.09 7.93
N THR A 70 20.59 -17.16 7.31
CA THR A 70 20.05 -16.27 6.29
C THR A 70 20.27 -16.88 4.92
N GLN A 71 19.21 -16.93 4.10
CA GLN A 71 19.29 -17.48 2.75
C GLN A 71 18.76 -16.46 1.74
N PRO A 72 19.49 -16.17 0.64
CA PRO A 72 18.93 -15.41 -0.47
C PRO A 72 17.88 -16.25 -1.19
N VAL A 73 16.69 -15.68 -1.38
CA VAL A 73 15.51 -16.38 -1.93
C VAL A 73 14.98 -15.76 -3.21
N ALA A 74 15.36 -14.52 -3.50
CA ALA A 74 14.98 -13.83 -4.73
C ALA A 74 15.98 -12.72 -5.09
N THR A 75 16.04 -12.39 -6.38
CA THR A 75 16.88 -11.31 -6.90
C THR A 75 16.17 -10.62 -8.08
N ALA A 76 16.49 -9.35 -8.30
CA ALA A 76 16.14 -8.63 -9.52
C ALA A 76 17.18 -7.54 -9.80
N ARG A 77 17.32 -7.11 -11.06
CA ARG A 77 18.23 -6.01 -11.42
C ARG A 77 17.53 -4.91 -12.22
N LEU A 78 18.02 -3.68 -12.06
CA LEU A 78 17.69 -2.52 -12.87
C LEU A 78 18.96 -2.01 -13.56
N LEU A 79 18.93 -2.01 -14.88
CA LEU A 79 20.00 -1.49 -15.74
C LEU A 79 19.93 0.03 -15.85
N THR A 80 21.06 0.67 -16.15
CA THR A 80 21.17 2.13 -16.37
C THR A 80 20.30 2.63 -17.53
N SER A 81 19.93 1.74 -18.47
CA SER A 81 18.97 1.99 -19.55
C SER A 81 17.51 2.13 -19.07
N GLY A 82 17.23 1.88 -17.79
CA GLY A 82 15.87 1.78 -17.25
C GLY A 82 15.27 0.37 -17.37
N GLN A 83 16.00 -0.60 -17.93
CA GLN A 83 15.46 -1.94 -18.11
C GLN A 83 15.50 -2.76 -16.81
N ILE A 84 14.36 -3.35 -16.43
CA ILE A 84 14.29 -4.35 -15.35
C ILE A 84 14.48 -5.74 -15.95
N GLU A 85 15.39 -6.50 -15.35
CA GLU A 85 15.70 -7.85 -15.79
C GLU A 85 15.97 -8.79 -14.62
N ARG A 86 16.07 -10.08 -14.94
CA ARG A 86 16.49 -11.14 -14.02
C ARG A 86 15.66 -11.15 -12.74
N MET A 87 14.36 -10.82 -12.83
CA MET A 87 13.43 -10.96 -11.71
C MET A 87 13.18 -12.44 -11.45
N LEU A 88 13.73 -12.93 -10.33
CA LEU A 88 13.75 -14.36 -10.00
C LEU A 88 13.34 -14.54 -8.55
N VAL A 89 12.34 -15.40 -8.32
CA VAL A 89 11.92 -15.85 -6.97
C VAL A 89 11.93 -17.37 -6.97
N LEU A 90 12.61 -17.96 -5.98
CA LEU A 90 12.67 -19.42 -5.81
C LEU A 90 11.25 -20.01 -5.67
N PRO A 91 10.94 -21.18 -6.26
CA PRO A 91 9.59 -21.74 -6.31
C PRO A 91 8.85 -21.78 -4.96
N ASN A 92 9.52 -22.25 -3.90
CA ASN A 92 8.96 -22.38 -2.56
C ASN A 92 8.68 -21.04 -1.85
N TRP A 93 9.11 -19.93 -2.46
CA TRP A 93 8.98 -18.58 -1.94
C TRP A 93 8.05 -17.70 -2.79
N ARG A 94 7.45 -18.27 -3.85
CA ARG A 94 6.46 -17.58 -4.69
C ARG A 94 5.12 -17.44 -3.95
N GLY A 95 4.30 -16.49 -4.37
CA GLY A 95 2.99 -16.22 -3.74
C GLY A 95 3.05 -15.46 -2.41
N GLN A 96 4.24 -15.12 -1.91
CA GLN A 96 4.45 -14.44 -0.63
C GLN A 96 4.74 -12.92 -0.78
N GLY A 97 4.43 -12.32 -1.93
CA GLY A 97 4.66 -10.89 -2.18
C GLY A 97 6.13 -10.48 -2.42
N ILE A 98 7.07 -11.42 -2.50
CA ILE A 98 8.51 -11.10 -2.70
C ILE A 98 8.75 -10.40 -4.04
N GLY A 99 8.16 -10.89 -5.13
CA GLY A 99 8.30 -10.28 -6.46
C GLY A 99 7.78 -8.84 -6.50
N THR A 100 6.65 -8.60 -5.83
CA THR A 100 6.10 -7.26 -5.59
C THR A 100 7.10 -6.36 -4.86
N GLY A 101 7.70 -6.85 -3.77
CA GLY A 101 8.69 -6.09 -3.02
C GLY A 101 9.96 -5.77 -3.82
N LEU A 102 10.46 -6.72 -4.61
CA LEU A 102 11.60 -6.51 -5.51
C LEU A 102 11.30 -5.43 -6.56
N LEU A 103 10.16 -5.55 -7.25
CA LEU A 103 9.76 -4.58 -8.28
C LEU A 103 9.59 -3.18 -7.70
N THR A 104 8.94 -3.07 -6.53
CA THR A 104 8.76 -1.79 -5.83
C THR A 104 10.11 -1.14 -5.51
N ALA A 105 11.06 -1.91 -4.98
CA ALA A 105 12.39 -1.42 -4.64
C ALA A 105 13.18 -0.93 -5.86
N LEU A 106 13.07 -1.62 -7.00
CA LEU A 106 13.71 -1.20 -8.26
C LEU A 106 13.07 0.07 -8.81
N LEU A 107 11.74 0.13 -8.86
CA LEU A 107 11.03 1.30 -9.37
C LEU A 107 11.26 2.55 -8.52
N ARG A 108 11.26 2.41 -7.20
CA ARG A 108 11.62 3.51 -6.28
C ARG A 108 13.03 4.00 -6.55
N ALA A 109 13.99 3.08 -6.71
CA ALA A 109 15.36 3.46 -7.03
C ALA A 109 15.48 4.12 -8.42
N ALA A 110 14.71 3.66 -9.41
CA ALA A 110 14.66 4.26 -10.73
C ALA A 110 14.20 5.74 -10.64
N GLN A 111 13.18 6.01 -9.83
CA GLN A 111 12.69 7.37 -9.60
C GLN A 111 13.69 8.23 -8.83
N GLU A 112 14.18 7.76 -7.68
CA GLU A 112 15.11 8.49 -6.81
C GLU A 112 16.41 8.86 -7.53
N ARG A 113 16.92 7.92 -8.33
CA ARG A 113 18.17 8.08 -9.08
C ARG A 113 17.94 8.65 -10.49
N ARG A 114 16.69 9.03 -10.84
CA ARG A 114 16.29 9.64 -12.12
C ARG A 114 16.74 8.83 -13.35
N TYR A 115 16.51 7.53 -13.30
CA TYR A 115 16.71 6.65 -14.45
C TYR A 115 15.74 7.02 -15.57
N PRO A 116 16.05 6.66 -16.83
CA PRO A 116 15.11 6.73 -17.93
C PRO A 116 13.83 5.91 -17.66
N THR A 117 12.81 6.13 -18.50
CA THR A 117 11.53 5.38 -18.44
C THR A 117 11.78 3.90 -18.26
N THR A 118 11.20 3.31 -17.22
CA THR A 118 11.42 1.91 -16.91
C THR A 118 10.68 1.00 -17.89
N TRP A 119 11.33 -0.07 -18.33
CA TRP A 119 10.74 -1.06 -19.23
C TRP A 119 11.28 -2.46 -18.93
N LEU A 120 10.63 -3.50 -19.46
CA LEU A 120 11.03 -4.89 -19.24
C LEU A 120 10.52 -5.79 -20.37
N LEU A 121 11.07 -7.01 -20.41
CA LEU A 121 10.55 -8.12 -21.20
C LEU A 121 9.84 -9.09 -20.25
N ALA A 122 8.51 -9.09 -20.25
CA ALA A 122 7.72 -9.97 -19.40
C ALA A 122 7.47 -11.31 -20.10
N PRO A 123 7.68 -12.46 -19.45
CA PRO A 123 7.14 -13.71 -19.97
C PRO A 123 5.60 -13.59 -20.02
N LEU A 124 4.95 -14.23 -21.00
CA LEU A 124 3.50 -14.10 -21.20
C LEU A 124 2.68 -14.42 -19.93
N SER A 125 3.16 -15.36 -19.11
CA SER A 125 2.53 -15.74 -17.83
C SER A 125 2.63 -14.67 -16.74
N ALA A 126 3.46 -13.64 -16.90
CA ALA A 126 3.65 -12.56 -15.95
C ALA A 126 3.10 -11.21 -16.42
N ILE A 127 2.44 -11.14 -17.59
CA ILE A 127 1.85 -9.89 -18.11
C ILE A 127 0.90 -9.28 -17.09
N ASP A 128 -0.04 -10.04 -16.55
CA ASP A 128 -1.02 -9.54 -15.58
C ASP A 128 -0.36 -9.04 -14.30
N PHE A 129 0.75 -9.65 -13.90
CA PHE A 129 1.52 -9.16 -12.77
C PHE A 129 2.03 -7.76 -13.05
N TYR A 130 2.76 -7.54 -14.16
CA TYR A 130 3.34 -6.23 -14.50
C TYR A 130 2.31 -5.17 -14.89
N SER A 131 1.20 -5.55 -15.55
CA SER A 131 0.11 -4.65 -15.90
C SER A 131 -0.49 -3.95 -14.67
N ARG A 132 -0.58 -4.65 -13.54
CA ARG A 132 -1.04 -4.08 -12.26
C ARG A 132 -0.09 -3.02 -11.70
N TRP A 133 1.17 -2.99 -12.14
CA TRP A 133 2.18 -1.99 -11.78
C TRP A 133 2.22 -0.79 -12.73
N GLY A 134 1.31 -0.71 -13.70
CA GLY A 134 1.26 0.37 -14.69
C GLY A 134 2.16 0.18 -15.89
N PHE A 135 2.75 -1.01 -16.05
CA PHE A 135 3.39 -1.38 -17.30
C PHE A 135 2.33 -1.63 -18.36
N GLN A 136 2.53 -1.10 -19.55
CA GLN A 136 1.66 -1.32 -20.71
C GLN A 136 2.42 -2.09 -21.77
N LEU A 137 1.69 -2.92 -22.54
CA LEU A 137 2.25 -3.64 -23.66
C LEU A 137 2.80 -2.66 -24.69
N ASP A 138 4.04 -2.88 -25.15
CA ASP A 138 4.69 -2.05 -26.15
C ASP A 138 5.41 -2.92 -27.17
N GLY A 139 4.91 -2.96 -28.40
CA GLY A 139 5.47 -3.76 -29.49
C GLY A 139 4.91 -5.19 -29.58
N THR A 140 5.67 -6.09 -30.23
CA THR A 140 5.27 -7.48 -30.52
C THR A 140 5.88 -8.48 -29.55
N ILE A 141 5.33 -9.70 -29.54
CA ILE A 141 5.90 -10.83 -28.80
C ILE A 141 7.25 -11.19 -29.44
N ILE A 142 8.24 -11.41 -28.59
CA ILE A 142 9.61 -11.80 -28.92
C ILE A 142 9.79 -13.26 -28.52
N ASP A 143 10.14 -14.10 -29.49
CA ASP A 143 10.63 -15.45 -29.22
C ASP A 143 12.13 -15.39 -28.92
N THR A 144 12.50 -15.87 -27.73
CA THR A 144 13.89 -15.90 -27.26
C THR A 144 14.53 -17.28 -27.39
N GLY A 145 13.81 -18.26 -27.95
CA GLY A 145 14.17 -19.68 -27.97
C GLY A 145 13.90 -20.42 -26.66
N ASN A 146 13.76 -19.69 -25.55
CA ASN A 146 13.49 -20.22 -24.20
C ASN A 146 12.16 -19.70 -23.64
N GLY A 147 11.23 -19.36 -24.53
CA GLY A 147 9.92 -18.83 -24.21
C GLY A 147 9.62 -17.52 -24.91
N TYR A 148 8.34 -17.16 -24.83
CA TYR A 148 7.78 -15.96 -25.42
C TYR A 148 7.72 -14.84 -24.40
N TYR A 149 8.27 -13.68 -24.78
CA TYR A 149 8.31 -12.49 -23.96
C TYR A 149 7.65 -11.33 -24.67
N GLN A 150 6.98 -10.47 -23.93
CA GLN A 150 6.36 -9.27 -24.45
C GLN A 150 7.01 -8.06 -23.80
N ARG A 151 7.44 -7.09 -24.61
CA ARG A 151 7.98 -5.84 -24.10
C ARG A 151 6.88 -5.03 -23.45
N MET A 152 7.16 -4.50 -22.27
CA MET A 152 6.26 -3.64 -21.51
C MET A 152 6.99 -2.41 -21.00
N VAL A 153 6.34 -1.26 -21.02
CA VAL A 153 6.91 0.03 -20.62
C VAL A 153 6.05 0.65 -19.52
N LEU A 154 6.68 1.21 -18.49
CA LEU A 154 6.00 1.92 -17.42
C LEU A 154 5.51 3.28 -17.94
N MET A 155 4.24 3.33 -18.34
CA MET A 155 3.62 4.53 -18.92
C MET A 155 3.04 5.47 -17.86
N ASP A 156 2.63 4.94 -16.70
CA ASP A 156 2.04 5.72 -15.62
C ASP A 156 2.79 5.48 -14.30
N GLN A 157 3.70 6.40 -13.93
CA GLN A 157 4.39 6.33 -12.64
C GLN A 157 3.43 6.46 -11.44
N THR A 158 2.23 7.04 -11.64
CA THR A 158 1.19 7.08 -10.60
C THR A 158 0.49 5.73 -10.40
N ALA A 159 0.65 4.77 -11.32
CA ALA A 159 0.14 3.42 -11.17
C ALA A 159 0.85 2.62 -10.07
N MET A 160 2.00 3.11 -9.57
CA MET A 160 2.64 2.58 -8.36
C MET A 160 1.93 3.01 -7.07
N LEU A 161 1.20 4.14 -7.08
CA LEU A 161 0.59 4.69 -5.87
C LEU A 161 -0.39 3.71 -5.21
N PRO A 162 -1.29 2.99 -5.92
CA PRO A 162 -2.11 1.96 -5.30
C PRO A 162 -1.28 0.94 -4.48
N MET A 163 -0.16 0.47 -5.03
CA MET A 163 0.69 -0.50 -4.36
C MET A 163 1.49 0.10 -3.21
N ASP A 164 2.08 1.30 -3.38
CA ASP A 164 2.78 1.99 -2.29
C ASP A 164 1.83 2.29 -1.12
N ILE A 165 0.56 2.61 -1.41
CA ILE A 165 -0.49 2.73 -0.39
C ILE A 165 -0.68 1.39 0.33
N THR A 166 -0.92 0.29 -0.39
CA THR A 166 -1.21 -1.02 0.24
C THR A 166 -0.04 -1.62 1.02
N TRP A 167 1.21 -1.25 0.71
CA TRP A 167 2.40 -1.76 1.41
C TRP A 167 2.77 -0.94 2.65
N ARG A 168 2.23 0.27 2.79
CA ARG A 168 2.53 1.11 3.94
C ARG A 168 1.92 0.54 5.20
N SER A 169 2.75 0.48 6.25
CA SER A 169 2.32 0.04 7.56
C SER A 169 2.15 1.25 8.49
N LEU A 170 0.97 1.40 9.07
CA LEU A 170 0.60 2.48 9.99
C LEU A 170 1.55 2.49 11.20
N GLY A 171 2.15 3.64 11.49
CA GLY A 171 3.14 3.81 12.56
C GLY A 171 4.54 3.28 12.25
N VAL A 172 4.75 2.68 11.07
CA VAL A 172 6.04 2.12 10.65
C VAL A 172 6.57 2.88 9.45
N THR A 173 5.80 2.93 8.35
CA THR A 173 6.26 3.50 7.08
C THR A 173 5.97 4.99 6.99
N ALA A 174 7.01 5.81 7.16
CA ALA A 174 6.94 7.25 6.94
C ALA A 174 7.11 7.62 5.46
N GLY A 175 6.67 8.82 5.10
CA GLY A 175 6.97 9.43 3.80
C GLY A 175 5.71 9.98 3.16
N ARG A 176 5.57 11.31 3.17
CA ARG A 176 4.40 11.98 2.64
C ARG A 176 4.21 11.69 1.15
N MET A 177 3.02 11.21 0.80
CA MET A 177 2.56 11.04 -0.57
C MET A 177 1.63 12.16 -0.97
N SER A 178 1.61 12.44 -2.27
CA SER A 178 0.66 13.34 -2.91
C SER A 178 -0.15 12.55 -3.93
N LEU A 179 -1.46 12.46 -3.72
CA LEU A 179 -2.39 11.73 -4.57
C LEU A 179 -3.10 12.72 -5.50
N PRO A 180 -2.78 12.73 -6.81
CA PRO A 180 -3.42 13.61 -7.78
C PRO A 180 -4.75 13.06 -8.32
N LYS A 181 -5.00 11.75 -8.17
CA LYS A 181 -6.19 11.07 -8.69
C LYS A 181 -7.17 10.73 -7.57
N GLN A 182 -8.44 11.09 -7.76
CA GLN A 182 -9.53 10.79 -6.83
C GLN A 182 -9.79 9.28 -6.68
N SER A 183 -9.47 8.49 -7.71
CA SER A 183 -9.62 7.02 -7.71
C SER A 183 -8.79 6.29 -6.65
N LEU A 184 -7.73 6.92 -6.11
CA LEU A 184 -6.87 6.32 -5.08
C LEU A 184 -7.34 6.60 -3.66
N LEU A 185 -8.33 7.48 -3.48
CA LEU A 185 -8.78 7.89 -2.16
C LEU A 185 -9.48 6.77 -1.41
N GLY A 186 -10.38 6.04 -2.08
CA GLY A 186 -11.10 4.91 -1.47
C GLY A 186 -10.12 3.85 -0.96
N LEU A 187 -9.13 3.50 -1.78
CA LEU A 187 -8.06 2.57 -1.39
C LEU A 187 -7.24 3.09 -0.20
N THR A 188 -6.90 4.38 -0.18
CA THR A 188 -6.15 4.99 0.92
C THR A 188 -6.93 4.97 2.22
N ILE A 189 -8.20 5.38 2.18
CA ILE A 189 -9.09 5.41 3.35
C ILE A 189 -9.29 3.98 3.87
N ALA A 190 -9.55 3.02 2.99
CA ALA A 190 -9.63 1.61 3.33
C ALA A 190 -8.33 1.15 4.03
N THR A 191 -7.17 1.39 3.43
CA THR A 191 -5.88 0.94 3.97
C THR A 191 -5.55 1.55 5.34
N LEU A 192 -5.86 2.84 5.55
CA LEU A 192 -5.71 3.49 6.86
C LEU A 192 -6.70 2.89 7.89
N ALA A 193 -7.98 2.75 7.51
CA ALA A 193 -9.01 2.23 8.40
C ALA A 193 -8.71 0.79 8.86
N THR A 194 -8.31 -0.10 7.95
CA THR A 194 -8.02 -1.52 8.28
C THR A 194 -6.83 -1.66 9.23
N GLN A 195 -5.89 -0.71 9.22
CA GLN A 195 -4.71 -0.75 10.09
C GLN A 195 -4.88 0.01 11.41
N THR A 196 -5.96 0.77 11.56
CA THR A 196 -6.22 1.59 12.74
C THR A 196 -6.49 0.71 13.97
N ARG A 197 -5.84 1.01 15.10
CA ARG A 197 -5.94 0.19 16.32
C ARG A 197 -6.58 0.89 17.50
N HIS A 198 -6.67 2.21 17.52
CA HIS A 198 -7.08 3.01 18.67
C HIS A 198 -8.21 3.98 18.33
N THR A 199 -8.02 4.83 17.32
CA THR A 199 -8.96 5.90 16.99
C THR A 199 -9.02 6.15 15.49
N LEU A 200 -10.22 6.19 14.92
CA LEU A 200 -10.48 6.63 13.55
C LEU A 200 -11.34 7.89 13.59
N GLU A 201 -10.80 8.99 13.06
CA GLU A 201 -11.49 10.27 12.99
C GLU A 201 -11.67 10.68 11.53
N ILE A 202 -12.90 11.01 11.16
CA ILE A 202 -13.26 11.32 9.76
C ILE A 202 -13.98 12.67 9.75
N LEU A 203 -13.49 13.61 8.95
CA LEU A 203 -14.16 14.86 8.60
C LEU A 203 -14.38 14.85 7.09
N THR A 204 -15.64 14.77 6.66
CA THR A 204 -16.00 14.55 5.25
C THR A 204 -17.26 15.31 4.86
N PRO A 205 -17.40 15.79 3.60
CA PRO A 205 -18.61 16.48 3.17
C PRO A 205 -19.81 15.58 3.30
N ASP A 206 -19.71 14.41 2.67
CA ASP A 206 -20.73 13.39 2.62
C ASP A 206 -20.12 12.00 2.92
N PHE A 207 -20.99 11.01 3.00
CA PHE A 207 -20.60 9.61 2.92
C PHE A 207 -20.59 9.15 1.46
N ASP A 208 -19.68 9.67 0.65
CA ASP A 208 -19.45 9.13 -0.71
C ASP A 208 -19.39 7.58 -0.65
N PRO A 209 -20.33 6.86 -1.29
CA PRO A 209 -20.38 5.40 -1.22
C PRO A 209 -19.09 4.75 -1.73
N ALA A 210 -18.40 5.37 -2.69
CA ALA A 210 -17.14 4.87 -3.22
C ALA A 210 -15.98 4.96 -2.21
N LEU A 211 -16.11 5.79 -1.17
CA LEU A 211 -15.09 5.99 -0.15
C LEU A 211 -15.42 5.27 1.16
N TYR A 212 -16.69 5.32 1.59
CA TYR A 212 -17.08 4.88 2.93
C TYR A 212 -18.05 3.70 2.96
N ASP A 213 -18.83 3.45 1.90
CA ASP A 213 -19.76 2.32 1.83
C ASP A 213 -19.16 1.12 1.08
N THR A 214 -17.90 0.82 1.42
CA THR A 214 -17.23 -0.41 0.96
C THR A 214 -17.16 -1.40 2.10
N ASP A 215 -17.21 -2.69 1.81
CA ASP A 215 -17.12 -3.73 2.84
C ASP A 215 -15.82 -3.62 3.64
N THR A 216 -14.72 -3.24 3.00
CA THR A 216 -13.43 -3.07 3.67
C THR A 216 -13.46 -1.96 4.74
N VAL A 217 -14.06 -0.81 4.43
CA VAL A 217 -14.17 0.29 5.39
C VAL A 217 -15.20 -0.03 6.46
N PHE A 218 -16.34 -0.59 6.07
CA PHE A 218 -17.40 -0.98 6.99
C PHE A 218 -16.90 -1.99 8.04
N ASP A 219 -16.24 -3.06 7.60
CA ASP A 219 -15.70 -4.08 8.48
C ASP A 219 -14.63 -3.50 9.42
N ALA A 220 -13.75 -2.64 8.90
CA ALA A 220 -12.73 -1.98 9.72
C ALA A 220 -13.35 -1.10 10.82
N VAL A 221 -14.35 -0.30 10.49
CA VAL A 221 -15.08 0.55 11.45
C VAL A 221 -15.79 -0.31 12.50
N GLN A 222 -16.50 -1.37 12.06
CA GLN A 222 -17.19 -2.27 12.97
C GLN A 222 -16.22 -2.99 13.91
N GLN A 223 -15.13 -3.54 13.39
CA GLN A 223 -14.11 -4.22 14.20
C GLN A 223 -13.45 -3.28 15.21
N LEU A 224 -13.13 -2.06 14.81
CA LEU A 224 -12.55 -1.06 15.70
C LEU A 224 -13.51 -0.68 16.84
N ALA A 225 -14.77 -0.41 16.51
CA ALA A 225 -15.82 -0.13 17.50
C ALA A 225 -16.01 -1.29 18.50
N LEU A 226 -16.03 -2.53 18.01
CA LEU A 226 -16.17 -3.72 18.84
C LEU A 226 -14.95 -3.99 19.73
N THR A 227 -13.74 -3.73 19.23
CA THR A 227 -12.48 -4.00 19.95
C THR A 227 -12.16 -2.92 20.99
N ARG A 228 -12.63 -1.68 20.78
CA ARG A 228 -12.36 -0.52 21.65
C ARG A 228 -13.61 0.02 22.33
N ARG A 229 -14.55 -0.87 22.67
CA ARG A 229 -15.81 -0.53 23.35
C ARG A 229 -15.61 0.39 24.56
N GLY A 230 -16.49 1.37 24.69
CA GLY A 230 -16.52 2.36 25.78
C GLY A 230 -15.50 3.49 25.64
N ARG A 231 -14.78 3.61 24.52
CA ARG A 231 -13.74 4.64 24.30
C ARG A 231 -14.04 5.60 23.16
N LEU A 232 -15.23 5.52 22.56
CA LEU A 232 -15.59 6.27 21.35
C LEU A 232 -14.49 6.24 20.28
N PRO A 233 -14.06 5.04 19.84
CA PRO A 233 -12.95 4.90 18.90
C PRO A 233 -13.23 5.45 17.50
N VAL A 234 -14.49 5.72 17.14
CA VAL A 234 -14.84 6.27 15.83
C VAL A 234 -15.61 7.58 16.00
N ARG A 235 -15.04 8.66 15.47
CA ARG A 235 -15.64 10.01 15.49
C ARG A 235 -15.78 10.53 14.07
N ILE A 236 -17.00 10.88 13.67
CA ILE A 236 -17.28 11.35 12.32
C ILE A 236 -17.92 12.74 12.35
N LEU A 237 -17.31 13.69 11.65
CA LEU A 237 -17.84 15.01 11.38
C LEU A 237 -18.32 15.09 9.92
N LEU A 238 -19.54 15.57 9.75
CA LEU A 238 -20.19 15.78 8.47
C LEU A 238 -20.58 17.23 8.32
N PHE A 239 -20.34 17.80 7.15
CA PHE A 239 -20.74 19.16 6.85
C PHE A 239 -21.93 19.25 5.90
N ASP A 240 -22.19 18.26 5.03
CA ASP A 240 -23.44 18.17 4.27
C ASP A 240 -24.47 17.33 5.04
N LYS A 241 -25.51 18.01 5.54
CA LYS A 241 -26.55 17.42 6.40
C LYS A 241 -27.64 16.69 5.62
N GLU A 242 -27.78 16.96 4.32
CA GLU A 242 -28.88 16.45 3.48
C GLU A 242 -28.52 15.13 2.79
N THR A 243 -27.24 14.90 2.52
CA THR A 243 -26.75 13.69 1.82
C THR A 243 -26.80 12.40 2.64
N LEU A 244 -26.95 12.50 3.96
CA LEU A 244 -26.95 11.38 4.91
C LEU A 244 -28.06 10.36 4.68
N VAL A 245 -29.25 10.79 4.24
CA VAL A 245 -30.42 9.91 4.08
C VAL A 245 -30.22 8.92 2.92
N TYR A 246 -29.39 9.28 1.92
CA TYR A 246 -29.29 8.54 0.66
C TYR A 246 -27.96 7.81 0.47
N ARG A 247 -26.86 8.22 1.12
CA ARG A 247 -25.51 7.74 0.79
C ARG A 247 -24.74 7.03 1.91
N GLY A 248 -25.22 7.07 3.16
CA GLY A 248 -24.48 6.56 4.33
C GLY A 248 -25.19 5.50 5.17
N GLN A 249 -26.24 4.84 4.65
CA GLN A 249 -27.18 4.06 5.46
C GLN A 249 -26.50 2.98 6.34
N ARG A 250 -25.49 2.27 5.82
CA ARG A 250 -24.79 1.21 6.58
C ARG A 250 -24.00 1.75 7.78
N ILE A 251 -23.20 2.81 7.60
CA ILE A 251 -22.44 3.41 8.70
C ILE A 251 -23.38 4.08 9.71
N ILE A 252 -24.47 4.70 9.24
CA ILE A 252 -25.49 5.30 10.11
C ILE A 252 -26.13 4.23 10.99
N GLU A 253 -26.58 3.12 10.41
CA GLU A 253 -27.17 2.01 11.17
C GLU A 253 -26.19 1.38 12.16
N LEU A 254 -24.91 1.26 11.77
CA LEU A 254 -23.87 0.81 12.67
C LEU A 254 -23.68 1.78 13.85
N ALA A 255 -23.65 3.09 13.57
CA ALA A 255 -23.54 4.12 14.61
C ALA A 255 -24.76 4.16 15.55
N ARG A 256 -25.96 3.88 15.04
CA ARG A 256 -27.17 3.73 15.88
C ARG A 256 -27.06 2.54 16.83
N ARG A 257 -26.56 1.40 16.34
CA ARG A 257 -26.40 0.16 17.13
C ARG A 257 -25.26 0.24 18.15
N LEU A 258 -24.20 0.99 17.83
CA LEU A 258 -22.98 1.11 18.63
C LEU A 258 -22.72 2.57 19.05
N SER A 259 -23.75 3.22 19.58
CA SER A 259 -23.74 4.66 19.88
C SER A 259 -22.75 5.11 20.97
N SER A 260 -22.26 4.19 21.81
CA SER A 260 -21.16 4.46 22.76
C SER A 260 -19.78 4.47 22.10
N ASP A 261 -19.67 3.89 20.91
CA ASP A 261 -18.39 3.58 20.25
C ASP A 261 -18.21 4.33 18.94
N ILE A 262 -19.32 4.74 18.32
CA ILE A 262 -19.35 5.50 17.07
C ILE A 262 -20.29 6.69 17.26
N GLN A 263 -19.77 7.90 17.04
CA GLN A 263 -20.59 9.11 17.05
C GLN A 263 -20.42 9.89 15.75
N ILE A 264 -21.54 10.35 15.21
CA ILE A 264 -21.61 11.21 14.03
C ILE A 264 -22.18 12.57 14.46
N ARG A 265 -21.45 13.65 14.17
CA ARG A 265 -21.87 15.03 14.44
C ARG A 265 -21.89 15.85 13.16
N ALA A 266 -22.75 16.86 13.16
CA ALA A 266 -22.89 17.83 12.09
C ALA A 266 -22.08 19.09 12.43
N VAL A 267 -21.21 19.50 11.52
CA VAL A 267 -20.48 20.76 11.58
C VAL A 267 -21.48 21.93 11.44
N PRO A 268 -21.29 23.04 12.18
CA PRO A 268 -22.06 24.26 11.98
C PRO A 268 -21.95 24.79 10.54
N ASP A 269 -23.05 25.29 9.98
CA ASP A 269 -23.12 25.67 8.55
C ASP A 269 -22.10 26.76 8.20
N GLU A 270 -21.82 27.66 9.14
CA GLU A 270 -20.89 28.78 9.01
C GLU A 270 -19.42 28.34 8.82
N LEU A 271 -19.09 27.09 9.18
CA LEU A 271 -17.74 26.54 9.12
C LEU A 271 -17.53 25.59 7.93
N THR A 272 -18.61 25.18 7.25
CA THR A 272 -18.59 24.09 6.25
C THR A 272 -17.71 24.40 5.04
N GLU A 273 -17.78 25.62 4.48
CA GLU A 273 -17.03 26.01 3.28
C GLU A 273 -15.51 25.99 3.45
N GLN A 274 -15.04 26.17 4.70
CA GLN A 274 -13.62 26.23 5.03
C GLN A 274 -13.07 24.88 5.46
N CYS A 275 -13.92 23.88 5.68
CA CYS A 275 -13.52 22.58 6.19
C CYS A 275 -12.69 21.81 5.16
N ASP A 276 -11.50 21.41 5.59
CA ASP A 276 -10.73 20.40 4.89
C ASP A 276 -11.40 19.03 5.06
N ARG A 277 -11.24 18.14 4.07
CA ARG A 277 -11.54 16.72 4.26
C ARG A 277 -10.33 16.04 4.89
N MET A 278 -10.53 15.30 5.98
CA MET A 278 -9.45 14.52 6.58
C MET A 278 -9.91 13.21 7.17
N VAL A 279 -9.01 12.22 7.12
CA VAL A 279 -9.09 10.97 7.87
C VAL A 279 -7.83 10.85 8.73
N LEU A 280 -7.99 10.63 10.02
CA LEU A 280 -6.88 10.41 10.95
C LEU A 280 -6.98 8.99 11.51
N ALA A 281 -5.88 8.25 11.42
CA ALA A 281 -5.73 6.87 11.87
C ALA A 281 -4.71 6.82 13.01
N ASP A 282 -5.19 6.52 14.23
CA ASP A 282 -4.41 6.57 15.47
C ASP A 282 -3.67 7.90 15.62
N SER A 283 -2.55 7.94 16.35
CA SER A 283 -1.77 9.17 16.52
C SER A 283 -0.73 9.41 15.41
N VAL A 284 -0.78 8.66 14.31
CA VAL A 284 0.35 8.55 13.36
C VAL A 284 -0.04 8.64 11.87
N GLY A 285 -1.23 8.21 11.46
CA GLY A 285 -1.65 8.24 10.06
C GLY A 285 -2.63 9.36 9.73
N TYR A 286 -2.50 9.95 8.54
CA TYR A 286 -3.49 10.88 8.01
C TYR A 286 -3.67 10.78 6.49
N CYS A 287 -4.87 11.18 6.04
CA CYS A 287 -5.21 11.51 4.66
C CYS A 287 -5.91 12.88 4.68
N LEU A 288 -5.44 13.85 3.90
CA LEU A 288 -5.87 15.25 3.97
C LEU A 288 -6.07 15.84 2.57
N THR A 289 -7.27 16.34 2.31
CA THR A 289 -7.60 17.13 1.12
C THR A 289 -8.00 18.52 1.55
N ARG A 290 -7.30 19.55 1.06
CA ARG A 290 -7.58 20.93 1.45
C ARG A 290 -8.78 21.49 0.70
N SER A 291 -9.63 22.27 1.38
CA SER A 291 -10.78 22.94 0.76
C SER A 291 -10.37 23.84 -0.43
N HIS A 292 -9.28 24.59 -0.27
CA HIS A 292 -8.72 25.47 -1.32
C HIS A 292 -7.96 24.74 -2.44
N ASN A 293 -7.70 23.44 -2.30
CA ASN A 293 -7.05 22.63 -3.35
C ASN A 293 -7.59 21.19 -3.36
N PRO A 294 -8.84 21.00 -3.81
CA PRO A 294 -9.51 19.70 -3.76
C PRO A 294 -8.91 18.65 -4.71
N ARG A 295 -8.03 19.09 -5.64
CA ARG A 295 -7.37 18.21 -6.62
C ARG A 295 -6.17 17.47 -6.05
N LEU A 296 -5.72 17.83 -4.84
CA LEU A 296 -4.52 17.25 -4.24
C LEU A 296 -4.84 16.70 -2.85
N THR A 297 -4.54 15.42 -2.65
CA THR A 297 -4.66 14.79 -1.33
C THR A 297 -3.29 14.37 -0.81
N LEU A 298 -2.98 14.77 0.41
CA LEU A 298 -1.73 14.44 1.09
C LEU A 298 -1.96 13.28 2.06
N VAL A 299 -1.04 12.32 2.07
CA VAL A 299 -1.17 11.11 2.88
C VAL A 299 0.17 10.76 3.53
N ASP A 300 0.15 10.36 4.79
CA ASP A 300 1.28 9.70 5.44
C ASP A 300 0.77 8.65 6.44
N PHE A 301 1.50 7.56 6.59
CA PHE A 301 1.19 6.46 7.50
C PHE A 301 1.99 6.56 8.81
N ASN A 302 2.98 7.45 8.88
CA ASN A 302 3.78 7.64 10.09
C ASN A 302 4.27 9.09 10.24
N SER A 303 3.34 9.99 10.58
CA SER A 303 3.58 11.43 10.77
C SER A 303 2.87 11.97 12.03
N ALA A 304 3.37 11.60 13.20
CA ALA A 304 2.74 11.95 14.48
C ALA A 304 2.63 13.47 14.73
N ALA A 305 3.59 14.26 14.24
CA ALA A 305 3.57 15.72 14.39
C ALA A 305 2.39 16.35 13.62
N GLU A 306 2.15 15.89 12.40
CA GLU A 306 1.08 16.41 11.56
C GLU A 306 -0.29 15.94 12.07
N VAL A 307 -0.40 14.68 12.51
CA VAL A 307 -1.64 14.18 13.13
C VAL A 307 -2.01 14.98 14.38
N ARG A 308 -1.05 15.32 15.26
CA ARG A 308 -1.32 16.20 16.41
C ARG A 308 -1.81 17.59 16.00
N ARG A 309 -1.31 18.14 14.89
CA ARG A 309 -1.76 19.44 14.37
C ARG A 309 -3.19 19.35 13.84
N LEU A 310 -3.48 18.33 13.02
CA LEU A 310 -4.80 18.11 12.43
C LEU A 310 -5.86 17.77 13.48
N ARG A 311 -5.51 16.95 14.49
CA ARG A 311 -6.44 16.55 15.55
C ARG A 311 -6.91 17.70 16.41
N ARG A 312 -6.03 18.65 16.73
CA ARG A 312 -6.43 19.87 17.45
C ARG A 312 -7.52 20.63 16.69
N HIS A 313 -7.43 20.70 15.37
CA HIS A 313 -8.47 21.32 14.55
C HIS A 313 -9.76 20.47 14.52
N PHE A 314 -9.62 19.14 14.38
CA PHE A 314 -10.75 18.22 14.46
C PHE A 314 -11.50 18.33 15.79
N ASP A 315 -10.80 18.38 16.92
CA ASP A 315 -11.38 18.47 18.26
C ASP A 315 -12.12 19.80 18.47
N GLN A 316 -11.59 20.92 17.97
CA GLN A 316 -12.29 22.21 17.98
C GLN A 316 -13.62 22.15 17.22
N LEU A 317 -13.61 21.57 16.02
CA LEU A 317 -14.84 21.34 15.26
C LEU A 317 -15.78 20.40 16.01
N TRP A 318 -15.25 19.33 16.60
CA TRP A 318 -16.03 18.34 17.35
C TRP A 318 -16.80 18.94 18.52
N GLU A 319 -16.16 19.82 19.29
CA GLU A 319 -16.75 20.52 20.44
C GLU A 319 -17.86 21.49 20.02
N SER A 320 -17.70 22.18 18.88
CA SER A 320 -18.71 23.09 18.32
C SER A 320 -19.83 22.38 17.54
N SER A 321 -19.67 21.08 17.24
CA SER A 321 -20.61 20.30 16.44
C SER A 321 -21.66 19.60 17.28
N SER A 322 -22.86 19.42 16.72
CA SER A 322 -23.98 18.76 17.39
C SER A 322 -24.26 17.37 16.81
N VAL A 323 -24.82 16.45 17.61
CA VAL A 323 -25.20 15.11 17.12
C VAL A 323 -26.20 15.26 15.98
N HIS A 324 -25.92 14.61 14.85
CA HIS A 324 -26.70 14.77 13.62
C HIS A 324 -28.18 14.35 13.80
N GLN A 325 -29.12 15.14 13.26
CA GLN A 325 -30.56 14.90 13.43
C GLN A 325 -31.03 13.56 12.83
N ALA A 326 -30.42 13.11 11.74
CA ALA A 326 -30.70 11.80 11.12
C ALA A 326 -30.48 10.61 12.10
N LEU A 327 -29.60 10.74 13.09
CA LEU A 327 -29.43 9.73 14.14
C LEU A 327 -30.52 9.79 15.22
N ARG A 328 -31.33 10.85 15.26
CA ARG A 328 -32.40 11.05 16.26
C ARG A 328 -33.76 10.53 15.81
N ARG A 329 -34.00 10.35 14.50
CA ARG A 329 -35.31 9.87 14.01
C ARG A 329 -35.43 8.35 14.19
N LEU A 330 -36.29 7.92 15.11
CA LEU A 330 -36.94 6.61 15.03
C LEU A 330 -37.86 6.68 13.81
N TYR A 331 -37.52 6.00 12.72
CA TYR A 331 -38.54 5.65 11.73
C TYR A 331 -39.45 4.64 12.45
N LEU A 332 -40.60 5.12 12.92
CA LEU A 332 -41.72 4.32 13.40
C LEU A 332 -42.55 3.85 12.21
#